data_AF-A0A0D7Q748-F1
#
_entry.id   AF-A0A0D7Q748-F1
#
_cell.length_a   1.000
_cell.length_b   1.000
_cell.length_c   1.000
_cell.angle_alpha   90.00
_cell.angle_beta   90.00
_cell.angle_gamma   90.00
#
_symmetry.space_group_name_H-M   'P 1'
#
loop_
_entity.id
_entity.type
_entity.pdbx_description
1 polymer ?
#
loop_
_entity_poly.entity_id
_entity_poly.type
_entity_poly.pdbx_seq_one_letter_code
_entity_poly.pdbx_strand_id
1 'polypeptide(L)'
;MKTGAKTPEEPPLPFDLEGWRSVAAGDRLRLLRPEDIVAAIQRIGPNGDQRVLADLITHVSGELLRIIKRLVGKNQRNEGEDIIWRAHHQLIVAVLKPDSKDGQALCKTFRTCVEFRLADAIRAERKYALRNQPYKTQAGVTDHGEEVIETIEPPDEGSEQVVDVQRLLNRITDPRKREAFRLHMDGCPLGPGIGTTSIAEQLGISAKTAGEWVAEIKAFLKIEIGAAHE
;
A
#
# COMPACT_ATOMS: atom_id res chain seq x y z
N MET A 1 -10.94 19.40 -33.61
CA MET A 1 -9.59 19.97 -33.41
C MET A 1 -8.64 18.82 -33.12
N LYS A 2 -7.69 18.52 -34.02
CA LYS A 2 -6.73 17.43 -33.85
C LYS A 2 -5.65 17.88 -32.86
N THR A 3 -5.63 17.31 -31.66
CA THR A 3 -4.51 17.45 -30.72
C THR A 3 -3.29 16.80 -31.36
N GLY A 4 -2.35 17.62 -31.84
CA GLY A 4 -1.08 17.14 -32.37
C GLY A 4 -0.32 16.40 -31.28
N ALA A 5 -0.07 15.12 -31.50
CA ALA A 5 0.87 14.36 -30.68
C ALA A 5 2.24 15.02 -30.83
N LYS A 6 2.71 15.67 -29.75
CA LYS A 6 4.05 16.23 -29.65
C LYS A 6 5.02 15.05 -29.74
N THR A 7 5.79 14.98 -30.82
CA THR A 7 6.87 14.00 -30.94
C THR A 7 7.86 14.25 -29.79
N PRO A 8 8.16 13.25 -28.95
CA PRO A 8 9.11 13.43 -27.86
C PRO A 8 10.48 13.80 -28.44
N GLU A 9 11.13 14.79 -27.84
CA GLU A 9 12.51 15.16 -28.17
C GLU A 9 13.42 13.98 -27.80
N GLU A 10 14.45 13.72 -28.60
CA GLU A 10 15.39 12.63 -28.32
C GLU A 10 16.18 12.98 -27.05
N PRO A 11 16.16 12.13 -26.01
CA PRO A 11 16.85 12.44 -24.77
C PRO A 11 18.37 12.37 -24.98
N PRO A 12 19.16 13.20 -24.27
CA PRO A 12 20.60 13.02 -24.20
C PRO A 12 20.94 11.62 -23.67
N LEU A 13 22.14 11.14 -24.00
CA LEU A 13 22.62 9.88 -23.42
C LEU A 13 22.65 10.00 -21.89
N PRO A 14 22.34 8.95 -21.12
CA PRO A 14 22.27 9.04 -19.65
C PRO A 14 23.57 9.50 -18.95
N PHE A 15 24.70 9.47 -19.65
CA PHE A 15 26.01 9.93 -19.17
C PHE A 15 26.45 11.29 -19.75
N ASP A 16 25.66 11.87 -20.65
CA ASP A 16 25.94 13.17 -21.26
C ASP A 16 25.52 14.31 -20.34
N LEU A 17 26.39 14.63 -19.38
CA LEU A 17 26.16 15.69 -18.40
C LEU A 17 25.95 17.07 -19.05
N GLU A 18 26.62 17.37 -20.16
CA GLU A 18 26.47 18.65 -20.86
C GLU A 18 25.12 18.73 -21.58
N GLY A 19 24.68 17.63 -22.20
CA GLY A 19 23.35 17.49 -22.77
C GLY A 19 22.26 17.70 -21.71
N TRP A 20 22.34 17.00 -20.58
CA TRP A 20 21.36 17.14 -19.50
C TRP A 20 21.34 18.54 -18.89
N ARG A 21 22.50 19.18 -18.73
CA ARG A 21 22.59 20.58 -18.29
C ARG A 21 21.90 21.53 -19.27
N SER A 22 22.10 21.32 -20.57
CA SER A 22 21.49 22.14 -21.63
C SER A 22 19.98 21.94 -21.76
N VAL A 23 19.48 20.76 -21.44
CA VAL A 23 18.04 20.47 -21.39
C VAL A 23 17.39 21.10 -20.15
N ALA A 24 18.04 20.96 -18.99
CA ALA A 24 17.57 21.52 -17.72
C ALA A 24 17.47 23.05 -17.79
N ALA A 25 18.50 23.74 -18.31
CA ALA A 25 18.50 25.19 -18.45
C ALA A 25 17.44 25.72 -19.45
N GLY A 26 17.00 24.89 -20.39
CA GLY A 26 16.08 25.29 -21.47
C GLY A 26 14.59 25.01 -21.21
N ASP A 27 14.20 24.56 -20.01
CA ASP A 27 12.82 24.09 -19.70
C ASP A 27 12.29 23.04 -20.72
N ARG A 28 13.21 22.20 -21.22
CA ARG A 28 12.91 21.14 -22.19
C ARG A 28 12.64 19.80 -21.55
N LEU A 29 12.84 19.66 -20.23
CA LEU A 29 12.59 18.42 -19.50
C LEU A 29 11.15 17.90 -19.69
N ARG A 30 10.16 18.80 -19.77
CA ARG A 30 8.74 18.47 -20.03
C ARG A 30 8.45 17.82 -21.40
N LEU A 31 9.40 17.86 -22.33
CA LEU A 31 9.29 17.27 -23.67
C LEU A 31 9.88 15.86 -23.72
N LEU A 32 10.66 15.49 -22.71
CA LEU A 32 11.26 14.18 -22.57
C LEU A 32 10.32 13.24 -21.81
N ARG A 33 10.54 11.94 -21.98
CA ARG A 33 9.79 10.95 -21.21
C ARG A 33 10.36 10.89 -19.79
N PRO A 34 9.51 10.76 -18.76
CA PRO A 34 9.97 10.68 -17.37
C PRO A 34 10.88 9.47 -17.13
N GLU A 35 10.69 8.37 -17.87
CA GLU A 35 11.57 7.19 -17.83
C GLU A 35 13.04 7.54 -18.11
N ASP A 36 13.27 8.37 -19.13
CA ASP A 36 14.62 8.72 -19.59
C ASP A 36 15.30 9.68 -18.59
N ILE A 37 14.51 10.56 -17.97
CA ILE A 37 14.99 11.46 -16.91
C ILE A 37 15.35 10.67 -15.65
N VAL A 38 14.53 9.69 -15.24
CA VAL A 38 14.85 8.82 -14.11
C VAL A 38 16.11 8.01 -14.38
N ALA A 39 16.27 7.48 -15.60
CA ALA A 39 17.49 6.78 -15.99
C ALA A 39 18.74 7.67 -15.90
N ALA A 40 18.63 8.94 -16.30
CA ALA A 40 19.70 9.91 -16.14
C ALA A 40 20.03 10.19 -14.66
N ILE A 41 19.02 10.43 -13.81
CA ILE A 41 19.22 10.64 -12.36
C ILE A 41 19.97 9.44 -11.75
N GLN A 42 19.53 8.22 -12.05
CA GLN A 42 20.15 7.00 -11.55
C GLN A 42 21.59 6.83 -12.05
N ARG A 43 21.86 7.21 -13.31
CA ARG A 43 23.19 7.03 -13.91
C ARG A 43 24.20 8.07 -13.43
N ILE A 44 23.76 9.32 -13.24
CA ILE A 44 24.57 10.40 -12.65
C ILE A 44 24.88 10.04 -11.19
N GLY A 45 23.89 9.54 -10.46
CA GLY A 45 24.04 9.06 -9.10
C GLY A 45 24.30 10.18 -8.09
N PRO A 46 24.33 9.87 -6.78
CA PRO A 46 24.38 10.87 -5.71
C PRO A 46 25.68 11.70 -5.68
N ASN A 47 26.77 11.19 -6.28
CA ASN A 47 28.07 11.86 -6.30
C ASN A 47 28.31 12.68 -7.58
N GLY A 48 27.34 12.76 -8.49
CA GLY A 48 27.44 13.51 -9.74
C GLY A 48 27.19 15.01 -9.58
N ASP A 49 26.93 15.70 -10.70
CA ASP A 49 26.62 17.13 -10.72
C ASP A 49 25.31 17.42 -9.97
N GLN A 50 25.43 18.01 -8.77
CA GLN A 50 24.31 18.27 -7.88
C GLN A 50 23.29 19.26 -8.45
N ARG A 51 23.72 20.20 -9.31
CA ARG A 51 22.80 21.17 -9.91
C ARG A 51 21.90 20.48 -10.93
N VAL A 52 22.51 19.70 -11.81
CA VAL A 52 21.76 18.90 -12.80
C VAL A 52 20.84 17.91 -12.08
N LEU A 53 21.33 17.20 -11.07
CA LEU A 53 20.48 16.30 -10.27
C LEU A 53 19.29 17.01 -9.64
N ALA A 54 19.50 18.17 -9.03
CA ALA A 54 18.43 18.94 -8.40
C ALA A 54 17.33 19.32 -9.41
N ASP A 55 17.72 19.77 -10.61
CA ASP A 55 16.77 20.14 -11.66
C ASP A 55 15.98 18.92 -12.15
N LEU A 56 16.66 17.80 -12.40
CA LEU A 56 16.02 16.56 -12.86
C LEU A 56 15.07 15.98 -11.80
N ILE A 57 15.50 15.92 -10.54
CA ILE A 57 14.69 15.42 -9.42
C ILE A 57 13.48 16.32 -9.20
N THR A 58 13.65 17.64 -9.28
CA THR A 58 12.55 18.60 -9.14
C THR A 58 11.49 18.38 -10.23
N HIS A 59 11.93 18.15 -11.47
CA HIS A 59 11.03 17.86 -12.57
C HIS A 59 10.27 16.55 -12.36
N VAL A 60 10.97 15.44 -12.06
CA VAL A 60 10.35 14.14 -11.81
C VAL A 60 9.40 14.21 -10.62
N SER A 61 9.78 14.89 -9.55
CA SER A 61 8.93 15.13 -8.37
C SER A 61 7.62 15.84 -8.74
N GLY A 62 7.69 16.87 -9.59
CA GLY A 62 6.52 17.57 -10.09
C GLY A 62 5.59 16.66 -10.90
N GLU A 63 6.13 15.84 -11.80
CA GLU A 63 5.34 14.89 -12.60
C GLU A 63 4.70 13.79 -11.73
N LEU A 64 5.44 13.25 -10.75
CA LEU A 64 4.93 12.30 -9.77
C LEU A 64 3.74 12.88 -9.01
N LEU A 65 3.89 14.08 -8.44
CA LEU A 65 2.83 14.76 -7.69
C LEU A 65 1.62 15.04 -8.58
N ARG A 66 1.83 15.44 -9.83
CA ARG A 66 0.75 15.70 -10.79
C ARG A 66 -0.09 14.45 -11.07
N ILE A 67 0.57 13.30 -11.27
CA ILE A 67 -0.11 12.02 -11.50
C ILE A 67 -0.82 11.56 -10.22
N ILE A 68 -0.12 11.56 -9.09
CA ILE A 68 -0.64 11.09 -7.81
C ILE A 68 -1.88 11.90 -7.39
N LYS A 69 -1.78 13.24 -7.38
CA LYS A 69 -2.91 14.12 -7.00
C LYS A 69 -4.14 13.90 -7.88
N ARG A 70 -3.95 13.63 -9.17
CA ARG A 70 -5.05 13.33 -10.08
C ARG A 70 -5.74 12.00 -9.75
N LEU A 71 -4.99 11.00 -9.30
CA LEU A 71 -5.50 9.65 -9.04
C LEU A 71 -6.15 9.50 -7.66
N VAL A 72 -5.66 10.20 -6.62
CA VAL A 72 -6.20 10.09 -5.26
C VAL A 72 -7.58 10.75 -5.14
N GLY A 73 -7.79 11.88 -5.82
CA GLY A 73 -8.98 12.70 -5.64
C GLY A 73 -9.08 13.29 -4.22
N LYS A 74 -10.11 14.11 -3.95
CA LYS A 74 -10.27 14.77 -2.64
C LYS A 74 -11.17 14.03 -1.64
N ASN A 75 -11.75 12.90 -2.04
CA ASN A 75 -12.74 12.16 -1.23
C ASN A 75 -12.11 11.24 -0.17
N GLN A 76 -10.83 11.42 0.14
CA GLN A 76 -10.11 10.65 1.16
C GLN A 76 -9.99 11.45 2.45
N ARG A 77 -9.72 10.77 3.57
CA ARG A 77 -9.36 11.42 4.85
C ARG A 77 -8.20 12.38 4.62
N ASN A 78 -8.24 13.56 5.25
CA ASN A 78 -7.24 14.63 5.09
C ASN A 78 -7.00 15.01 3.61
N GLU A 79 -8.07 15.03 2.81
CA GLU A 79 -8.03 15.25 1.34
C GLU A 79 -7.09 14.32 0.57
N GLY A 80 -6.64 13.22 1.19
CA GLY A 80 -5.68 12.30 0.63
C GLY A 80 -4.21 12.73 0.74
N GLU A 81 -3.91 13.83 1.44
CA GLU A 81 -2.54 14.35 1.59
C GLU A 81 -1.56 13.30 2.13
N ASP A 82 -1.97 12.53 3.15
CA ASP A 82 -1.11 11.49 3.73
C ASP A 82 -0.77 10.37 2.72
N ILE A 83 -1.73 10.02 1.86
CA ILE A 83 -1.54 9.05 0.79
C ILE A 83 -0.59 9.63 -0.27
N ILE A 84 -0.81 10.88 -0.65
CA ILE A 84 -0.02 11.60 -1.65
C ILE A 84 1.45 11.65 -1.22
N TRP A 85 1.73 12.14 -0.01
CA TRP A 85 3.09 12.28 0.50
C TRP A 85 3.77 10.94 0.75
N ARG A 86 3.04 9.93 1.22
CA ARG A 86 3.57 8.58 1.40
C ARG A 86 4.01 7.97 0.07
N ALA A 87 3.15 8.02 -0.95
CA ALA A 87 3.48 7.49 -2.27
C ALA A 87 4.63 8.26 -2.91
N HIS A 88 4.58 9.59 -2.87
CA HIS A 88 5.64 10.46 -3.41
C HIS A 88 7.00 10.19 -2.77
N HIS A 89 7.07 10.12 -1.43
CA HIS A 89 8.29 9.82 -0.72
C HIS A 89 8.90 8.48 -1.14
N GLN A 90 8.09 7.42 -1.21
CA GLN A 90 8.55 6.09 -1.63
C GLN A 90 9.09 6.11 -3.07
N LEU A 91 8.44 6.84 -3.97
CA LEU A 91 8.84 6.94 -5.37
C LEU A 91 10.13 7.75 -5.53
N ILE A 92 10.32 8.86 -4.81
CA ILE A 92 11.59 9.62 -4.83
C ILE A 92 12.75 8.78 -4.28
N VAL A 93 12.52 8.03 -3.19
CA VAL A 93 13.52 7.11 -2.66
C VAL A 93 13.89 6.03 -3.69
N ALA A 94 12.91 5.51 -4.44
CA ALA A 94 13.14 4.54 -5.50
C ALA A 94 13.90 5.13 -6.70
N VAL A 95 13.62 6.37 -7.10
CA VAL A 95 14.38 7.08 -8.15
C VAL A 95 15.87 7.11 -7.82
N LEU A 96 16.23 7.31 -6.56
CA LEU A 96 17.64 7.37 -6.11
C LEU A 96 18.26 5.99 -5.83
N LYS A 97 17.50 4.90 -5.96
CA LYS A 97 17.95 3.52 -5.69
C LYS A 97 17.80 2.65 -6.95
N PRO A 98 18.77 2.69 -7.88
CA PRO A 98 18.68 1.98 -9.16
C PRO A 98 18.51 0.46 -9.02
N ASP A 99 19.04 -0.13 -7.95
CA ASP A 99 18.95 -1.57 -7.71
C ASP A 99 17.61 -2.01 -7.11
N SER A 100 16.75 -1.06 -6.72
CA SER A 100 15.42 -1.39 -6.24
C SER A 100 14.50 -1.79 -7.39
N LYS A 101 13.57 -2.72 -7.14
CA LYS A 101 12.57 -3.15 -8.13
C LYS A 101 11.79 -1.95 -8.70
N ASP A 102 11.44 -1.00 -7.83
CA ASP A 102 10.75 0.22 -8.25
C ASP A 102 11.66 1.16 -9.03
N GLY A 103 12.93 1.31 -8.62
CA GLY A 103 13.91 2.11 -9.36
C GLY A 103 14.06 1.62 -10.81
N GLN A 104 14.12 0.31 -11.01
CA GLN A 104 14.14 -0.30 -12.35
C GLN A 104 12.81 -0.13 -13.09
N ALA A 105 11.68 -0.26 -12.38
CA ALA A 105 10.35 -0.09 -12.97
C ALA A 105 10.11 1.37 -13.40
N LEU A 106 10.59 2.36 -12.65
CA LEU A 106 10.45 3.77 -12.98
C LEU A 106 11.20 4.16 -14.27
N CYS A 107 12.28 3.45 -14.61
CA CYS A 107 13.02 3.62 -15.88
C CYS A 107 12.34 2.95 -17.09
N LYS A 108 11.34 2.09 -16.88
CA LYS A 108 10.75 1.27 -17.97
C LYS A 108 9.25 1.51 -18.14
N THR A 109 8.54 1.58 -17.02
CA THR A 109 7.09 1.62 -16.91
C THR A 109 6.67 2.64 -15.83
N PHE A 110 7.13 3.89 -15.98
CA PHE A 110 7.02 4.95 -14.98
C PHE A 110 5.59 5.05 -14.43
N ARG A 111 4.61 5.24 -15.33
CA ARG A 111 3.20 5.43 -14.95
C ARG A 111 2.64 4.25 -14.17
N THR A 112 2.92 3.02 -14.62
CA THR A 112 2.46 1.79 -13.98
C THR A 112 3.07 1.63 -12.59
N CYS A 113 4.35 1.93 -12.41
CA CYS A 113 5.00 1.91 -11.09
C CYS A 113 4.34 2.90 -10.12
N VAL A 114 4.06 4.12 -10.59
CA VAL A 114 3.35 5.16 -9.80
C VAL A 114 1.96 4.68 -9.38
N GLU A 115 1.18 4.09 -10.28
CA GLU A 115 -0.16 3.56 -9.98
C GLU A 115 -0.11 2.43 -8.94
N PHE A 116 0.84 1.50 -9.06
CA PHE A 116 1.01 0.42 -8.08
C PHE A 116 1.37 0.95 -6.70
N ARG A 117 2.33 1.88 -6.62
CA ARG A 117 2.75 2.48 -5.35
C ARG A 117 1.67 3.32 -4.71
N LEU A 118 0.87 4.01 -5.51
CA LEU A 118 -0.28 4.72 -5.00
C LEU A 118 -1.34 3.75 -4.42
N ALA A 119 -1.62 2.64 -5.11
CA ALA A 119 -2.53 1.62 -4.60
C ALA A 119 -2.05 1.04 -3.27
N ASP A 120 -0.75 0.81 -3.11
CA ASP A 120 -0.14 0.39 -1.85
C ASP A 120 -0.30 1.44 -0.74
N ALA A 121 -0.09 2.73 -1.04
CA ALA A 121 -0.30 3.80 -0.08
C ALA A 121 -1.76 3.90 0.37
N ILE A 122 -2.73 3.75 -0.53
CA ILE A 122 -4.16 3.71 -0.20
C ILE A 122 -4.48 2.52 0.72
N ARG A 123 -3.95 1.33 0.42
CA ARG A 123 -4.14 0.15 1.29
C ARG A 123 -3.55 0.37 2.68
N ALA A 124 -2.36 0.96 2.75
CA ALA A 124 -1.70 1.27 4.02
C ALA A 124 -2.48 2.31 4.83
N GLU A 125 -3.06 3.32 4.16
CA GLU A 125 -3.90 4.33 4.81
C GLU A 125 -5.19 3.73 5.33
N ARG A 126 -5.88 2.89 4.55
CA ARG A 126 -7.07 2.17 5.04
C ARG A 126 -6.77 1.32 6.26
N LYS A 127 -5.64 0.62 6.27
CA LYS A 127 -5.17 -0.17 7.43
C LYS A 127 -4.89 0.72 8.64
N TYR A 128 -4.29 1.90 8.43
CA TYR A 128 -4.04 2.88 9.49
C TYR A 128 -5.35 3.47 10.03
N ALA A 129 -6.28 3.86 9.15
CA ALA A 129 -7.57 4.40 9.55
C ALA A 129 -8.40 3.39 10.35
N LEU A 130 -8.40 2.11 9.94
CA LEU A 130 -9.04 1.03 10.68
C LEU A 130 -8.45 0.87 12.09
N ARG A 131 -7.12 0.96 12.22
CA ARG A 131 -6.44 0.84 13.52
C ARG A 131 -6.66 2.05 14.44
N ASN A 132 -6.95 3.23 13.89
CA ASN A 132 -7.01 4.49 14.64
C ASN A 132 -8.35 5.22 14.45
N GLN A 133 -9.48 4.49 14.44
CA GLN A 133 -10.79 5.13 14.50
C GLN A 133 -10.94 5.87 15.85
N PRO A 134 -11.30 7.16 15.85
CA PRO A 134 -11.61 7.86 17.10
C PRO A 134 -12.92 7.34 17.70
N TYR A 135 -12.99 7.28 19.03
CA TYR A 135 -14.20 6.98 19.80
C TYR A 135 -15.36 7.89 19.34
N LYS A 136 -16.56 7.33 19.10
CA LYS A 136 -17.76 8.12 18.82
C LYS A 136 -18.22 8.76 20.14
N THR A 137 -18.18 10.08 20.24
CA THR A 137 -18.74 10.80 21.41
C THR A 137 -20.19 11.17 21.11
N GLN A 138 -21.13 10.79 22.00
CA GLN A 138 -22.50 11.29 21.98
C GLN A 138 -22.76 12.13 23.23
N ALA A 139 -23.65 13.11 23.12
CA ALA A 139 -24.18 13.84 24.28
C ALA A 139 -25.18 12.93 25.00
N GLY A 140 -24.86 12.53 26.22
CA GLY A 140 -25.78 11.87 27.14
C GLY A 140 -26.35 12.87 28.15
N VAL A 141 -27.56 12.60 28.65
CA VAL A 141 -28.16 13.36 29.76
C VAL A 141 -28.35 12.38 30.90
N THR A 142 -27.77 12.66 32.06
CA THR A 142 -27.99 11.84 33.26
C THR A 142 -29.41 12.03 33.79
N ASP A 143 -29.89 11.10 34.61
CA ASP A 143 -31.22 11.18 35.27
C ASP A 143 -31.38 12.42 36.19
N HIS A 144 -30.31 13.18 36.40
CA HIS A 144 -30.28 14.44 37.14
C HIS A 144 -30.21 15.69 36.25
N GLY A 145 -30.33 15.55 34.92
CA GLY A 145 -30.40 16.67 33.99
C GLY A 145 -29.05 17.33 33.67
N GLU A 146 -27.92 16.71 34.04
CA GLU A 146 -26.59 17.18 33.67
C GLU A 146 -26.19 16.61 32.29
N GLU A 147 -25.74 17.49 31.39
CA GLU A 147 -25.08 17.09 30.14
C GLU A 147 -23.77 16.38 30.48
N VAL A 148 -23.71 15.08 30.19
CA VAL A 148 -22.49 14.29 30.32
C VAL A 148 -22.03 13.89 28.93
N ILE A 149 -20.75 14.14 28.65
CA ILE A 149 -20.08 13.62 27.47
C ILE A 149 -19.85 12.13 27.75
N GLU A 150 -20.82 11.30 27.36
CA GLU A 150 -20.69 9.86 27.51
C GLU A 150 -19.72 9.36 26.42
N THR A 151 -18.55 8.90 26.88
CA THR A 151 -17.58 8.27 25.99
C THR A 151 -18.07 6.85 25.75
N ILE A 152 -18.92 6.69 24.73
CA ILE A 152 -19.33 5.38 24.26
C ILE A 152 -18.06 4.75 23.67
N GLU A 153 -17.54 3.70 24.31
CA GLU A 153 -16.61 2.80 23.63
C GLU A 153 -17.27 2.48 22.29
N PRO A 154 -16.64 2.82 21.14
CA PRO A 154 -17.24 2.48 19.86
C PRO A 154 -17.59 0.99 19.95
N PRO A 155 -18.79 0.58 19.52
CA PRO A 155 -19.00 -0.84 19.28
C PRO A 155 -17.84 -1.19 18.35
N ASP A 156 -16.99 -2.10 18.80
CA ASP A 156 -15.95 -2.64 17.97
C ASP A 156 -16.71 -3.13 16.73
N GLU A 157 -16.65 -2.42 15.60
CA GLU A 157 -17.26 -2.92 14.35
C GLU A 157 -16.40 -4.06 13.79
N GLY A 158 -15.21 -4.28 14.40
CA GLY A 158 -14.56 -5.57 14.47
C GLY A 158 -15.32 -6.56 15.33
N SER A 159 -16.05 -6.22 16.40
CA SER A 159 -16.84 -7.16 17.20
C SER A 159 -18.07 -7.67 16.49
N GLU A 160 -18.72 -7.00 15.54
CA GLU A 160 -19.76 -7.71 14.78
C GLU A 160 -19.14 -8.78 13.87
N GLN A 161 -18.04 -8.48 13.17
CA GLN A 161 -17.34 -9.48 12.33
C GLN A 161 -16.47 -10.48 13.11
N VAL A 162 -15.94 -10.13 14.28
CA VAL A 162 -15.10 -10.94 15.18
C VAL A 162 -15.98 -11.71 16.15
N VAL A 163 -17.12 -11.19 16.61
CA VAL A 163 -18.16 -12.00 17.26
C VAL A 163 -18.82 -12.92 16.23
N ASP A 164 -19.01 -12.50 14.98
CA ASP A 164 -19.49 -13.41 13.91
C ASP A 164 -18.43 -14.45 13.52
N VAL A 165 -17.15 -14.08 13.38
CA VAL A 165 -16.05 -15.03 13.15
C VAL A 165 -15.87 -15.93 14.36
N GLN A 166 -15.90 -15.43 15.58
CA GLN A 166 -15.78 -16.26 16.80
C GLN A 166 -17.02 -17.15 16.97
N ARG A 167 -18.23 -16.69 16.61
CA ARG A 167 -19.45 -17.52 16.54
C ARG A 167 -19.32 -18.59 15.46
N LEU A 168 -18.82 -18.27 14.26
CA LEU A 168 -18.57 -19.24 13.19
C LEU A 168 -17.48 -20.25 13.56
N LEU A 169 -16.38 -19.80 14.17
CA LEU A 169 -15.30 -20.66 14.65
C LEU A 169 -15.76 -21.52 15.83
N ASN A 170 -16.69 -21.06 16.66
CA ASN A 170 -17.30 -21.87 17.72
C ASN A 170 -18.27 -22.94 17.19
N ARG A 171 -18.74 -22.85 15.93
CA ARG A 171 -19.45 -23.95 15.26
C ARG A 171 -18.51 -25.10 14.86
N ILE A 172 -17.19 -24.86 14.84
CA ILE A 172 -16.20 -25.91 14.61
C ILE A 172 -16.06 -26.74 15.89
N THR A 173 -16.59 -27.96 15.84
CA THR A 173 -16.65 -28.87 16.99
C THR A 173 -15.26 -29.25 17.52
N ASP A 174 -14.26 -29.35 16.63
CA ASP A 174 -12.90 -29.75 17.00
C ASP A 174 -12.08 -28.52 17.46
N PRO A 175 -11.70 -28.44 18.75
CA PRO A 175 -10.93 -27.32 19.29
C PRO A 175 -9.52 -27.22 18.69
N ARG A 176 -8.92 -28.33 18.24
CA ARG A 176 -7.58 -28.34 17.64
C ARG A 176 -7.59 -27.82 16.21
N LYS A 177 -8.62 -28.17 15.43
CA LYS A 177 -8.82 -27.60 14.09
C LYS A 177 -9.12 -26.11 14.16
N ARG A 178 -9.92 -25.69 15.14
CA ARG A 178 -10.21 -24.28 15.41
C ARG A 178 -8.95 -23.48 15.71
N GLU A 179 -8.08 -23.98 16.59
CA GLU A 179 -6.81 -23.31 16.90
C GLU A 179 -5.85 -23.32 15.69
N ALA A 180 -5.81 -24.40 14.90
CA ALA A 180 -5.00 -24.45 13.67
C ALA A 180 -5.41 -23.36 12.67
N PHE A 181 -6.71 -23.15 12.52
CA PHE A 181 -7.23 -22.11 11.64
C PHE A 181 -7.02 -20.70 12.21
N ARG A 182 -7.09 -20.53 13.53
CA ARG A 182 -6.76 -19.26 14.21
C ARG A 182 -5.32 -18.85 13.94
N LEU A 183 -4.38 -19.77 14.14
CA LEU A 183 -2.96 -19.56 13.85
C LEU A 183 -2.70 -19.28 12.35
N HIS A 184 -3.46 -19.92 11.45
CA HIS A 184 -3.41 -19.63 10.02
C HIS A 184 -3.89 -18.20 9.69
N MET A 185 -4.93 -17.71 10.36
CA MET A 185 -5.43 -16.33 10.23
C MET A 185 -4.41 -15.30 10.75
N ASP A 186 -3.67 -15.64 11.80
CA ASP A 186 -2.60 -14.82 12.37
C ASP A 186 -1.31 -14.80 11.51
N GLY A 187 -1.30 -15.54 10.40
CA GLY A 187 -0.19 -15.56 9.44
C GLY A 187 0.92 -16.56 9.79
N CYS A 188 0.69 -17.49 10.72
CA CYS A 188 1.65 -18.55 11.01
C CYS A 188 1.77 -19.53 9.82
N PRO A 189 2.99 -19.93 9.44
CA PRO A 189 3.19 -20.88 8.35
C PRO A 189 2.73 -22.29 8.75
N LEU A 190 2.20 -23.06 7.79
CA LEU A 190 1.69 -24.42 8.00
C LEU A 190 2.80 -25.43 8.37
N GLY A 191 4.01 -25.21 7.87
CA GLY A 191 5.18 -26.02 8.15
C GLY A 191 6.37 -25.14 8.59
N PRO A 192 7.43 -25.75 9.15
CA PRO A 192 8.56 -25.02 9.67
C PRO A 192 9.27 -24.23 8.56
N GLY A 193 9.38 -22.91 8.76
CA GLY A 193 10.21 -22.01 7.98
C GLY A 193 11.42 -21.56 8.81
N ILE A 194 12.47 -21.08 8.15
CA ILE A 194 13.68 -20.60 8.83
C ILE A 194 13.29 -19.51 9.84
N GLY A 195 13.47 -19.78 11.13
CA GLY A 195 13.25 -18.83 12.23
C GLY A 195 11.80 -18.52 12.59
N THR A 196 10.82 -19.33 12.14
CA THR A 196 9.39 -19.10 12.43
C THR A 196 8.71 -20.34 13.00
N THR A 197 8.00 -20.18 14.13
CA THR A 197 7.20 -21.25 14.72
C THR A 197 6.01 -21.55 13.81
N SER A 198 5.85 -22.82 13.45
CA SER A 198 4.79 -23.27 12.54
C SER A 198 3.55 -23.80 13.26
N ILE A 199 2.42 -23.84 12.57
CA ILE A 199 1.15 -24.39 13.09
C ILE A 199 1.34 -25.87 13.48
N ALA A 200 2.08 -26.62 12.65
CA ALA A 200 2.45 -28.00 12.89
C ALA A 200 3.21 -28.17 14.22
N GLU A 201 4.14 -27.27 14.50
CA GLU A 201 4.97 -27.29 15.71
C GLU A 201 4.16 -26.88 16.96
N GLN A 202 3.31 -25.87 16.86
CA GLN A 202 2.46 -25.41 17.97
C GLN A 202 1.37 -26.42 18.36
N LEU A 203 0.86 -27.19 17.41
CA LEU A 203 -0.21 -28.17 17.66
C LEU A 203 0.30 -29.61 17.77
N GLY A 204 1.59 -29.85 17.57
CA GLY A 204 2.19 -31.19 17.61
C GLY A 204 1.65 -32.12 16.52
N ILE A 205 1.37 -31.60 15.33
CA ILE A 205 0.82 -32.33 14.18
C ILE A 205 1.72 -32.22 12.95
N SER A 206 1.45 -33.01 11.91
CA SER A 206 2.19 -32.85 10.64
C SER A 206 1.72 -31.59 9.90
N ALA A 207 2.63 -30.95 9.14
CA ALA A 207 2.28 -29.81 8.29
C ALA A 207 1.19 -30.14 7.24
N LYS A 208 1.16 -31.40 6.79
CA LYS A 208 0.12 -31.93 5.92
C LYS A 208 -1.24 -31.92 6.62
N THR A 209 -1.31 -32.42 7.84
CA THR A 209 -2.51 -32.44 8.68
C THR A 209 -2.98 -31.02 9.01
N ALA A 210 -2.07 -30.09 9.32
CA ALA A 210 -2.39 -28.69 9.53
C ALA A 210 -3.01 -28.05 8.27
N GLY A 211 -2.44 -28.33 7.09
CA GLY A 211 -2.98 -27.87 5.81
C GLY A 211 -4.36 -28.44 5.49
N GLU A 212 -4.57 -29.73 5.74
CA GLU A 212 -5.87 -30.39 5.58
C GLU A 212 -6.93 -29.76 6.49
N TRP A 213 -6.62 -29.51 7.76
CA TRP A 213 -7.55 -28.87 8.69
C TRP A 213 -7.92 -27.44 8.30
N VAL A 214 -6.95 -26.65 7.82
CA VAL A 214 -7.20 -25.29 7.33
C VAL A 214 -8.06 -25.32 6.05
N ALA A 215 -7.82 -26.27 5.13
CA ALA A 215 -8.60 -26.40 3.92
C ALA A 215 -10.05 -26.86 4.20
N GLU A 216 -10.22 -27.82 5.11
CA GLU A 216 -11.52 -28.32 5.58
C GLU A 216 -12.36 -27.19 6.18
N ILE A 217 -11.76 -26.36 7.04
CA ILE A 217 -12.44 -25.21 7.64
C ILE A 217 -12.77 -24.15 6.59
N LYS A 218 -11.88 -23.85 5.64
CA LYS A 218 -12.20 -22.92 4.54
C LYS A 218 -13.38 -23.40 3.70
N ALA A 219 -13.47 -24.70 3.43
CA ALA A 219 -14.59 -25.28 2.69
C ALA A 219 -15.89 -25.19 3.48
N PHE A 220 -15.86 -25.49 4.78
CA PHE A 220 -17.00 -25.33 5.69
C PHE A 220 -17.50 -23.88 5.75
N LEU A 221 -16.60 -22.91 5.96
CA LEU A 221 -16.95 -21.48 5.99
C LEU A 221 -17.53 -21.00 4.65
N LYS A 222 -17.05 -21.52 3.52
CA LYS A 222 -17.55 -21.18 2.19
C LYS A 222 -19.00 -21.66 1.96
N ILE A 223 -19.36 -22.83 2.49
CA ILE A 223 -20.73 -23.36 2.42
C ILE A 223 -21.65 -22.52 3.31
N GLU A 224 -21.22 -22.21 4.54
CA GLU A 224 -22.02 -21.48 5.52
C GLU A 224 -22.29 -20.02 5.11
N ILE A 225 -21.29 -19.35 4.51
CA ILE A 225 -21.42 -17.98 3.99
C ILE A 225 -22.19 -17.96 2.65
N GLY A 226 -22.06 -19.01 1.83
CA GLY A 226 -22.81 -19.15 0.58
C GLY A 226 -24.30 -19.41 0.76
N ALA A 227 -24.69 -20.09 1.84
CA ALA A 227 -26.09 -20.37 2.18
C ALA A 227 -26.83 -19.16 2.80
N ALA A 228 -26.13 -18.08 3.17
CA ALA A 228 -26.72 -16.88 3.76
C ALA A 228 -27.22 -15.84 2.74
N HIS A 229 -27.15 -16.15 1.43
CA HIS A 229 -27.50 -15.26 0.32
C HIS A 229 -28.60 -15.79 -0.63
N GLU A 230 -29.34 -16.83 -0.26
CA GLU A 230 -30.61 -17.24 -0.89
C GLU A 230 -31.80 -16.96 0.05
#